data_AF-A0A7I5EE66-F1
#
_entry.id   AF-A0A7I5EE66-F1
#
_cell.length_a   1.000
_cell.length_b   1.000
_cell.length_c   1.000
_cell.angle_alpha   90.00
_cell.angle_beta   90.00
_cell.angle_gamma   90.00
#
_symmetry.space_group_name_H-M   'P 1'
#
loop_
_entity.id
_entity.type
_entity.pdbx_description
1 polymer ?
#
loop_
_entity_poly.entity_id
_entity_poly.type
_entity_poly.pdbx_seq_one_letter_code
_entity_poly.pdbx_strand_id
1 'polypeptide(L)'
;MSIHITNGNSQFQKPSRLRWTWESPDTQFHNEIDHIIFNRRFCLTDVDVVPKFYTGSDHRLLCARFRFSVRGEGAIKFEQRSPESYIHQLSQFAFLASRWDDSVIDDIDKEYNRLVEHLHHSARKAESLQEIKKTLSSKTLELI
;
A
#
# COMPACT_ATOMS: atom_id res chain seq x y z
N MET A 1 3.84 -21.00 -10.15
CA MET A 1 4.11 -20.78 -8.71
C MET A 1 2.84 -20.18 -8.09
N SER A 2 2.28 -20.81 -7.06
CA SER A 2 1.11 -20.28 -6.35
C SER A 2 1.56 -19.28 -5.29
N ILE A 3 1.02 -18.06 -5.32
CA ILE A 3 1.27 -17.05 -4.28
C ILE A 3 0.28 -17.32 -3.15
N HIS A 4 0.77 -17.80 -2.00
CA HIS A 4 -0.08 -17.99 -0.83
C HIS A 4 -0.26 -16.67 -0.10
N ILE A 5 -1.48 -16.14 -0.14
CA ILE A 5 -1.89 -14.93 0.55
C ILE A 5 -2.61 -15.32 1.84
N THR A 6 -2.25 -14.69 2.95
CA THR A 6 -2.81 -14.96 4.27
C THR A 6 -3.49 -13.70 4.81
N ASN A 7 -4.69 -13.86 5.38
CA ASN A 7 -5.33 -12.83 6.20
C ASN A 7 -4.65 -12.80 7.57
N GLY A 8 -4.01 -11.70 7.92
CA GLY A 8 -3.29 -11.50 9.18
C GLY A 8 -4.20 -11.52 10.40
N ASN A 9 -5.40 -10.95 10.29
CA ASN A 9 -6.36 -10.90 11.40
C ASN A 9 -6.81 -12.29 11.85
N SER A 10 -6.84 -13.27 10.93
CA SER A 10 -7.22 -14.65 11.25
C SER A 10 -6.07 -15.50 11.81
N GLN A 11 -4.83 -14.98 11.84
CA GLN A 11 -3.67 -15.74 12.32
C GLN A 11 -3.56 -15.76 13.85
N PHE A 12 -4.09 -14.76 14.53
CA PHE A 12 -3.94 -14.58 15.97
C PHE A 12 -5.31 -14.59 16.63
N GLN A 13 -5.47 -15.42 17.66
CA GLN A 13 -6.70 -15.44 18.44
C GLN A 13 -6.75 -14.17 19.32
N LYS A 14 -7.73 -13.30 19.04
CA LYS A 14 -7.97 -12.06 19.79
C LYS A 14 -9.36 -12.08 20.44
N PRO A 15 -9.52 -11.49 21.64
CA PRO A 15 -10.84 -11.31 22.26
C PRO A 15 -11.80 -10.59 21.32
N SER A 16 -13.06 -11.03 21.24
CA SER A 16 -14.07 -10.43 20.34
C SER A 16 -14.21 -8.91 20.50
N ARG A 17 -14.20 -8.42 21.75
CA ARG A 17 -14.26 -6.99 22.08
C ARG A 17 -13.10 -6.15 21.50
N LEU A 18 -11.99 -6.79 21.14
CA LEU A 18 -10.81 -6.14 20.58
C LEU A 18 -10.67 -6.36 19.07
N ARG A 19 -11.56 -7.11 18.42
CA ARG A 19 -11.41 -7.43 16.99
C ARG A 19 -12.05 -6.45 16.03
N TRP A 20 -13.13 -5.79 16.45
CA TRP A 20 -13.83 -4.85 15.58
C TRP A 20 -12.97 -3.62 15.29
N THR A 21 -13.05 -3.15 14.05
CA THR A 21 -12.29 -2.01 13.52
C THR A 21 -13.18 -0.84 13.16
N TRP A 22 -14.51 -1.03 13.15
CA TRP A 22 -15.49 0.01 12.84
C TRP A 22 -16.70 -0.06 13.79
N GLU A 23 -17.19 1.11 14.19
CA GLU A 23 -18.38 1.34 15.02
C GLU A 23 -19.44 2.08 14.20
N SER A 24 -20.70 1.63 14.27
CA SER A 24 -21.78 2.31 13.56
C SER A 24 -22.08 3.70 14.13
N PRO A 25 -22.68 4.63 13.36
CA PRO A 25 -22.99 5.98 13.84
C PRO A 25 -23.90 6.01 15.08
N ASP A 26 -24.76 5.00 15.23
CA ASP A 26 -25.64 4.81 16.37
C ASP A 26 -25.02 3.98 17.51
N THR A 27 -23.74 3.58 17.37
CA THR A 27 -22.95 2.77 18.32
C THR A 27 -23.51 1.37 18.61
N GLN A 28 -24.51 0.92 17.85
CA GLN A 28 -25.16 -0.38 18.05
C GLN A 28 -24.35 -1.55 17.49
N PHE A 29 -23.59 -1.33 16.43
CA PHE A 29 -22.88 -2.38 15.71
C PHE A 29 -21.38 -2.15 15.71
N HIS A 30 -20.65 -3.24 15.92
CA HIS A 30 -19.20 -3.29 15.84
C HIS A 30 -18.80 -4.36 14.83
N ASN A 31 -18.13 -3.96 13.75
CA ASN A 31 -17.72 -4.87 12.68
C ASN A 31 -16.21 -4.87 12.50
N GLU A 32 -15.68 -6.02 12.07
CA GLU A 32 -14.31 -6.15 11.59
C GLU A 32 -14.33 -6.00 10.06
N ILE A 33 -13.94 -4.84 9.55
CA ILE A 33 -13.97 -4.53 8.11
C ILE A 33 -12.59 -4.17 7.55
N ASP A 34 -11.63 -3.85 8.42
CA ASP A 34 -10.25 -3.58 8.05
C ASP A 34 -9.39 -4.83 8.23
N HIS A 35 -8.59 -5.16 7.21
CA HIS A 35 -7.78 -6.38 7.22
C HIS A 35 -6.36 -6.12 6.74
N ILE A 36 -5.40 -6.81 7.37
CA ILE A 36 -4.01 -6.84 6.91
C ILE A 36 -3.77 -8.13 6.15
N ILE A 37 -3.38 -7.99 4.88
CA ILE A 37 -3.12 -9.12 3.98
C ILE A 37 -1.62 -9.19 3.70
N PHE A 38 -1.05 -10.40 3.72
CA PHE A 38 0.38 -10.59 3.54
C PHE A 38 0.73 -11.94 2.91
N ASN A 39 1.90 -12.03 2.25
CA ASN A 39 2.35 -13.22 1.52
C ASN A 39 3.59 -13.91 2.15
N ARG A 40 4.03 -13.45 3.33
CA ARG A 40 5.18 -14.01 4.07
C ARG A 40 4.77 -14.39 5.49
N ARG A 41 4.16 -15.57 5.63
CA ARG A 41 3.55 -16.03 6.90
C ARG A 41 4.47 -15.88 8.11
N PHE A 42 5.76 -16.17 7.95
CA PHE A 42 6.73 -16.19 9.03
C PHE A 42 7.20 -14.82 9.52
N CYS A 43 6.93 -13.73 8.79
CA CYS A 43 7.36 -12.39 9.18
C CYS A 43 6.33 -11.68 10.06
N LEU A 44 5.06 -12.11 10.06
CA LEU A 44 4.01 -11.52 10.88
C LEU A 44 4.00 -12.16 12.26
N THR A 45 4.18 -11.35 13.30
CA THR A 45 4.25 -11.82 14.69
C THR A 45 3.02 -11.49 15.52
N ASP A 46 2.23 -10.51 15.10
CA ASP A 46 0.98 -10.13 15.75
C ASP A 46 0.15 -9.23 14.82
N VAL A 47 -1.17 -9.26 15.01
CA VAL A 47 -2.12 -8.28 14.45
C VAL A 47 -3.11 -7.98 15.56
N ASP A 48 -3.23 -6.70 15.93
CA ASP A 48 -4.13 -6.28 16.99
C ASP A 48 -4.80 -4.94 16.66
N VAL A 49 -5.96 -4.70 17.26
CA VAL A 49 -6.63 -3.41 17.15
C VAL A 49 -6.24 -2.57 18.36
N VAL A 50 -5.71 -1.37 18.10
CA VAL A 50 -5.33 -0.44 19.15
C VAL A 50 -6.55 -0.14 20.04
N PRO A 51 -6.42 -0.25 21.37
CA PRO A 51 -7.49 0.14 22.30
C PRO A 51 -7.90 1.60 22.09
N LYS A 52 -9.15 1.96 22.42
CA LYS A 52 -9.77 3.26 22.13
C LYS A 52 -8.79 4.41 22.35
N PHE A 53 -8.35 4.98 21.22
CA PHE A 53 -7.62 6.23 21.11
C PHE A 53 -8.60 7.19 20.43
N TYR A 54 -8.78 8.39 21.00
CA TYR A 54 -9.69 9.39 20.44
C TYR A 54 -9.07 10.01 19.17
N THR A 55 -9.33 9.40 18.02
CA THR A 55 -9.09 9.96 16.67
C THR A 55 -10.14 10.98 16.26
N GLY A 56 -11.34 10.90 16.84
CA GLY A 56 -12.55 11.50 16.26
C GLY A 56 -13.13 10.71 15.07
N SER A 57 -12.62 9.50 14.78
CA SER A 57 -13.14 8.58 13.77
C SER A 57 -13.91 7.44 14.42
N ASP A 58 -14.90 6.94 13.69
CA ASP A 58 -15.64 5.70 13.89
C ASP A 58 -14.81 4.42 13.65
N HIS A 59 -13.58 4.56 13.12
CA HIS A 59 -12.63 3.48 12.96
C HIS A 59 -11.63 3.38 14.11
N ARG A 60 -11.25 2.14 14.44
CA ARG A 60 -10.13 1.82 15.31
C ARG A 60 -8.90 1.47 14.49
N LEU A 61 -7.74 1.88 14.98
CA LEU A 61 -6.47 1.56 14.32
C LEU A 61 -6.18 0.06 14.38
N LEU A 62 -5.94 -0.55 13.22
CA LEU A 62 -5.44 -1.91 13.08
C LEU A 62 -3.91 -1.88 12.94
N CYS A 63 -3.21 -2.65 13.78
CA CYS A 63 -1.76 -2.66 13.87
C CYS A 63 -1.21 -4.07 13.63
N ALA A 64 -0.27 -4.21 12.69
CA ALA A 64 0.52 -5.43 12.51
C ALA A 64 1.94 -5.24 13.02
N ARG A 65 2.46 -6.27 13.70
CA ARG A 65 3.85 -6.34 14.13
C ARG A 65 4.62 -7.34 13.28
N PHE A 66 5.64 -6.85 12.59
CA PHE A 66 6.51 -7.68 11.76
C PHE A 66 7.86 -7.91 12.43
N ARG A 67 8.42 -9.11 12.23
CA ARG A 67 9.80 -9.45 12.58
C ARG A 67 10.49 -10.00 11.35
N PHE A 68 11.54 -9.30 10.92
CA PHE A 68 12.41 -9.72 9.84
C PHE A 68 13.72 -10.23 10.45
N SER A 69 14.13 -11.45 10.12
CA SER A 69 15.44 -11.96 10.53
C SER A 69 16.49 -11.45 9.55
N VAL A 70 17.42 -10.62 10.03
CA VAL A 70 18.58 -10.16 9.24
C VAL A 70 19.45 -11.36 8.79
N ARG A 71 19.37 -12.50 9.48
CA ARG A 71 20.29 -13.64 9.33
C ARG A 71 19.79 -14.79 8.43
N GLY A 72 18.69 -14.60 7.72
CA GLY A 72 18.19 -15.50 6.67
C GLY A 72 17.89 -14.80 5.34
N GLU A 73 18.22 -13.51 5.24
CA GLU A 73 18.03 -12.69 4.05
C GLU A 73 19.34 -12.01 3.66
N GLY A 74 20.38 -12.82 3.44
CA GLY A 74 21.30 -12.47 2.37
C GLY A 74 20.52 -12.53 1.07
N ALA A 75 20.05 -11.38 0.58
CA ALA A 75 19.35 -11.24 -0.69
C ALA A 75 17.99 -11.96 -0.81
N ILE A 76 16.95 -11.45 -0.12
CA ILE A 76 15.81 -11.04 -0.95
C ILE A 76 16.02 -9.56 -1.19
N LYS A 77 16.81 -9.33 -2.25
CA LYS A 77 16.74 -8.10 -3.02
C LYS A 77 15.26 -7.75 -3.04
N PHE A 78 14.87 -6.65 -2.41
CA PHE A 78 14.01 -5.76 -3.17
C PHE A 78 14.69 -5.76 -4.53
N GLU A 79 14.07 -6.33 -5.56
CA GLU A 79 14.33 -5.91 -6.92
C GLU A 79 13.98 -4.42 -6.90
N GLN A 80 14.87 -3.62 -6.31
CA GLN A 80 14.99 -2.22 -6.53
C GLN A 80 15.42 -2.24 -7.99
N ARG A 81 14.40 -2.21 -8.86
CA ARG A 81 14.22 -1.10 -9.80
C ARG A 81 15.35 -0.09 -9.56
N SER A 82 16.26 0.03 -10.54
CA SER A 82 17.51 0.77 -10.42
C SER A 82 17.35 2.04 -9.57
N PRO A 83 18.34 2.44 -8.76
CA PRO A 83 18.24 3.65 -7.93
C PRO A 83 17.68 4.86 -8.70
N GLU A 84 18.00 4.97 -9.98
CA GLU A 84 17.45 5.94 -10.94
C GLU A 84 15.93 5.89 -11.09
N SER A 85 15.34 4.70 -11.18
CA SER A 85 13.89 4.53 -11.30
C SER A 85 13.13 4.79 -10.00
N TYR A 86 13.74 4.53 -8.83
CA TYR A 86 13.18 4.91 -7.53
C TYR A 86 13.23 6.43 -7.34
N ILE A 87 14.36 7.06 -7.69
CA ILE A 87 14.52 8.52 -7.67
C ILE A 87 13.55 9.19 -8.66
N HIS A 88 13.37 8.65 -9.86
CA HIS A 88 12.41 9.15 -10.84
C HIS A 88 10.95 8.98 -10.39
N GLN A 89 10.63 7.97 -9.59
CA GLN A 89 9.29 7.78 -9.04
C GLN A 89 9.04 8.77 -7.89
N LEU A 90 10.00 8.89 -6.97
CA LEU A 90 9.97 9.88 -5.90
C LEU A 90 9.92 11.32 -6.42
N SER A 91 10.68 11.66 -7.48
CA SER A 91 10.66 12.99 -8.08
C SER A 91 9.35 13.28 -8.79
N GLN A 92 8.72 12.28 -9.43
CA GLN A 92 7.36 12.41 -9.93
C GLN A 92 6.35 12.63 -8.79
N PHE A 93 6.46 11.88 -7.69
CA PHE A 93 5.59 12.10 -6.53
C PHE A 93 5.79 13.47 -5.90
N ALA A 94 7.04 13.93 -5.74
CA ALA A 94 7.36 15.26 -5.24
C ALA A 94 6.84 16.37 -6.18
N PHE A 95 6.98 16.18 -7.50
CA PHE A 95 6.40 17.09 -8.49
C PHE A 95 4.88 17.14 -8.43
N LEU A 96 4.22 15.97 -8.30
CA LEU A 96 2.77 15.89 -8.13
C LEU A 96 2.30 16.56 -6.84
N ALA A 97 3.01 16.34 -5.72
CA ALA A 97 2.72 16.99 -4.44
C ALA A 97 2.92 18.50 -4.51
N SER A 98 3.98 18.98 -5.18
CA SER A 98 4.24 20.42 -5.34
C SER A 98 3.24 21.14 -6.26
N ARG A 99 2.53 20.39 -7.11
CA ARG A 99 1.47 20.90 -7.98
C ARG A 99 0.08 20.80 -7.33
N TRP A 100 -0.01 20.12 -6.19
CA TRP A 100 -1.21 20.17 -5.38
C TRP A 100 -1.28 21.55 -4.75
N ASP A 101 -2.25 22.35 -5.18
CA ASP A 101 -2.56 23.61 -4.51
C ASP A 101 -3.27 23.26 -3.20
N ASP A 102 -2.64 23.60 -2.07
CA ASP A 102 -3.16 23.42 -0.70
C ASP A 102 -4.32 24.38 -0.38
N SER A 103 -4.78 25.18 -1.36
CA SER A 103 -6.03 25.93 -1.22
C SER A 103 -7.16 24.96 -0.93
N VAL A 104 -7.83 25.12 0.21
CA VAL A 104 -9.08 24.41 0.52
C VAL A 104 -10.08 24.75 -0.57
N ILE A 105 -10.28 23.82 -1.51
CA ILE A 105 -11.36 23.92 -2.47
C ILE A 105 -12.59 23.43 -1.70
N ASP A 106 -13.52 24.34 -1.40
CA ASP A 106 -14.76 24.04 -0.66
C ASP A 106 -15.68 23.00 -1.37
N ASP A 107 -15.27 22.52 -2.55
CA ASP A 107 -15.97 21.53 -3.36
C ASP A 107 -15.12 20.25 -3.49
N ILE A 108 -15.47 19.26 -2.64
CA ILE A 108 -14.82 17.95 -2.55
C ILE A 108 -14.92 17.19 -3.88
N ASP A 109 -16.02 17.34 -4.62
CA ASP A 109 -16.20 16.67 -5.91
C ASP A 109 -15.21 17.22 -6.94
N LYS A 110 -14.95 18.52 -6.91
CA LYS A 110 -13.93 19.15 -7.77
C LYS A 110 -12.52 18.67 -7.45
N GLU A 111 -12.17 18.50 -6.17
CA GLU A 111 -10.87 17.93 -5.77
C GLU A 111 -10.71 16.47 -6.21
N TYR A 112 -11.75 15.66 -6.00
CA TYR A 112 -11.76 14.26 -6.41
C TYR A 112 -11.60 14.11 -7.92
N ASN A 113 -12.37 14.87 -8.71
CA ASN A 113 -12.27 14.83 -10.17
C ASN A 113 -10.89 15.29 -10.66
N ARG A 114 -10.29 16.32 -10.03
CA ARG A 114 -8.92 16.77 -10.32
C ARG A 114 -7.90 15.66 -10.05
N LEU A 115 -8.05 14.88 -8.98
CA LEU A 115 -7.18 13.73 -8.69
C LEU A 115 -7.32 12.64 -9.74
N VAL A 116 -8.55 12.29 -10.10
CA VAL A 116 -8.85 11.25 -11.12
C VAL A 116 -8.22 11.62 -12.47
N GLU A 117 -8.33 12.86 -12.91
CA GLU A 117 -7.70 13.34 -14.15
C GLU A 117 -6.17 13.19 -14.14
N HIS A 118 -5.54 13.51 -13.01
CA HIS A 118 -4.09 13.37 -12.83
C HIS A 118 -3.63 11.92 -12.86
N LEU A 119 -4.40 11.01 -12.26
CA LEU A 119 -4.12 9.57 -12.31
C LEU A 119 -4.21 9.05 -13.75
N HIS A 120 -5.25 9.45 -14.51
CA HIS A 120 -5.39 9.09 -15.91
C HIS A 120 -4.26 9.65 -16.79
N HIS A 121 -3.87 10.90 -16.60
CA HIS A 121 -2.73 11.48 -17.32
C HIS A 121 -1.43 10.72 -17.05
N SER A 122 -1.19 10.35 -15.79
CA SER A 122 -0.01 9.59 -15.38
C SER A 122 -0.01 8.16 -15.95
N ALA A 123 -1.17 7.49 -15.96
CA ALA A 123 -1.34 6.17 -16.56
C ALA A 123 -1.03 6.17 -18.06
N ARG A 124 -1.59 7.12 -18.82
CA ARG A 124 -1.31 7.28 -20.27
C ARG A 124 0.18 7.49 -20.56
N LYS A 125 0.85 8.31 -19.75
CA LYS A 125 2.29 8.55 -19.88
C LYS A 125 3.11 7.29 -19.59
N ALA A 126 2.70 6.49 -18.60
CA ALA A 126 3.35 5.21 -18.28
C ALA A 126 3.18 4.17 -19.40
N GLU A 127 2.01 4.10 -20.04
CA GLU A 127 1.75 3.23 -21.19
C GLU A 127 2.65 3.58 -22.39
N SER A 128 2.82 4.87 -22.71
CA SER A 128 3.73 5.29 -23.79
C SER A 128 5.21 4.93 -23.56
N LEU A 129 5.63 4.75 -22.31
CA LEU A 129 6.99 4.35 -21.96
C LEU A 129 7.22 2.83 -22.08
N GLN A 130 6.16 2.02 -22.01
CA GLN A 130 6.25 0.57 -22.24
C GLN A 130 6.51 0.22 -23.71
N GLU A 131 6.02 1.02 -24.66
CA GLU A 131 6.28 0.79 -26.09
C GLU A 131 7.76 0.96 -26.45
N ILE A 132 8.49 1.85 -25.77
CA ILE A 132 9.91 2.14 -26.04
C ILE A 132 10.85 1.05 -25.49
N LYS A 133 10.39 0.18 -24.56
CA LYS A 133 11.27 -0.73 -23.79
C LYS A 133 11.29 -2.19 -24.26
N LYS A 134 10.74 -2.50 -25.44
CA LYS A 134 10.56 -3.89 -25.94
C LYS A 134 11.71 -4.45 -26.80
N THR A 135 12.90 -3.85 -26.81
CA THR A 135 14.04 -4.42 -27.56
C THR A 135 15.09 -4.92 -26.58
N LEU A 136 15.21 -6.25 -26.45
CA LEU A 136 16.33 -6.88 -25.75
C LEU A 136 17.64 -6.42 -26.38
N SER A 137 18.64 -6.12 -25.55
CA SER A 137 19.99 -5.76 -26.01
C SER A 137 20.58 -6.92 -26.83
N SER A 138 21.33 -6.60 -27.88
CA SER A 138 22.02 -7.57 -28.74
C SER A 138 22.84 -8.58 -27.92
N LYS A 139 23.50 -8.10 -26.86
CA LYS A 139 24.30 -8.90 -25.93
C LYS A 139 23.48 -9.92 -25.13
N THR A 140 22.18 -9.66 -24.94
CA THR A 140 21.24 -10.59 -24.27
C THR A 140 20.71 -11.64 -25.25
N LEU A 141 20.58 -11.30 -26.54
CA LEU A 141 20.20 -12.26 -27.59
C LEU A 141 21.32 -13.27 -27.88
N GLU A 142 22.58 -12.91 -27.69
CA GLU A 142 23.72 -13.84 -27.82
C GLU A 142 23.79 -14.91 -26.72
N LEU A 143 23.00 -14.76 -25.65
CA LEU A 143 22.99 -15.66 -24.49
C LEU A 143 21.77 -16.61 -24.47
N ILE A 144 20.93 -16.60 -25.51
CA ILE A 144 19.75 -17.46 -25.68
C ILE A 144 19.99 -18.36 -26.89
#